data_AF-A0A6P1EYS7-F1
#
_entry.id   AF-A0A6P1EYS7-F1
#
_cell.length_a   1.000
_cell.length_b   1.000
_cell.length_c   1.000
_cell.angle_alpha   90.00
_cell.angle_beta   90.00
_cell.angle_gamma   90.00
#
_symmetry.space_group_name_H-M   'P 1'
#
loop_
_entity.id
_entity.type
_entity.pdbx_description
1 polymer ?
#
loop_
_entity_poly.entity_id
_entity_poly.type
_entity_poly.pdbx_seq_one_letter_code
_entity_poly.pdbx_strand_id
1 'polypeptide(L)'
;MTLPQHDHDSDDDSFVARTAGIARRSALAAAWTAPVVAAAVAAPGASASPVPVGTGTFVGVAVHREDVRGFNTKVYVNGERTPAGTVVLEVEAEIVITTEHDVDSWGSGIVAVGPRTGRLVLPVGSYPANFSYPLDGRAVWVSLPDRPRVTLLSASPRGAFSATATVLAPVYPGPDPAATRGYGVPSSTIVVTV
;
A
#
# COMPACT_ATOMS: atom_id res chain seq x y z
N MET A 1 75.83 24.79 2.86
CA MET A 1 75.40 23.43 3.26
C MET A 1 76.26 22.98 4.42
N THR A 2 75.90 23.39 5.64
CA THR A 2 76.47 22.89 6.91
C THR A 2 75.68 23.52 8.05
N LEU A 3 75.16 22.70 8.96
CA LEU A 3 74.90 23.06 10.35
C LEU A 3 75.97 22.34 11.18
N PRO A 4 76.50 22.98 12.23
CA PRO A 4 76.26 22.40 13.55
C PRO A 4 76.16 23.44 14.69
N GLN A 5 75.29 23.17 15.66
CA GLN A 5 75.75 22.83 17.02
C GLN A 5 74.59 22.23 17.83
N HIS A 6 74.83 21.06 18.43
CA HIS A 6 74.26 20.68 19.71
C HIS A 6 75.32 20.98 20.77
N ASP A 7 74.90 21.28 21.99
CA ASP A 7 75.65 20.96 23.20
C ASP A 7 74.75 21.10 24.44
N HIS A 8 74.65 20.02 25.23
CA HIS A 8 74.37 19.99 26.68
C HIS A 8 73.01 20.61 27.16
N ASP A 9 72.40 20.26 28.31
CA ASP A 9 72.67 19.34 29.43
C ASP A 9 71.28 18.97 30.05
N SER A 10 70.98 17.85 30.71
CA SER A 10 71.73 16.63 31.11
C SER A 10 70.80 15.40 31.06
N ASP A 11 71.33 14.21 31.37
CA ASP A 11 70.58 12.93 31.52
C ASP A 11 69.84 12.76 32.87
N ASP A 12 68.77 11.93 32.86
CA ASP A 12 68.49 10.82 33.81
C ASP A 12 67.36 9.98 33.15
N ASP A 13 67.61 8.85 32.47
CA ASP A 13 67.93 7.49 32.97
C ASP A 13 66.76 6.83 33.77
N SER A 14 66.40 5.54 33.63
CA SER A 14 67.01 4.42 32.87
C SER A 14 65.98 3.46 32.21
N PHE A 15 66.52 2.54 31.40
CA PHE A 15 66.01 1.24 30.92
C PHE A 15 65.01 0.49 31.85
N VAL A 16 64.09 -0.36 31.35
CA VAL A 16 64.23 -1.79 30.92
C VAL A 16 62.84 -2.23 30.41
N ALA A 17 62.52 -3.06 29.39
CA ALA A 17 63.16 -3.92 28.35
C ALA A 17 62.16 -4.03 27.14
N ARG A 18 62.34 -4.65 25.94
CA ARG A 18 63.06 -5.85 25.41
C ARG A 18 62.41 -7.22 25.82
N THR A 19 62.04 -8.16 24.92
CA THR A 19 62.09 -8.24 23.44
C THR A 19 61.12 -9.31 22.86
N ALA A 20 60.79 -9.16 21.57
CA ALA A 20 60.59 -10.22 20.55
C ALA A 20 59.40 -11.22 20.60
N GLY A 21 58.59 -11.16 19.53
CA GLY A 21 57.78 -12.26 19.00
C GLY A 21 57.56 -12.05 17.50
N ILE A 22 58.35 -12.71 16.64
CA ILE A 22 58.40 -12.46 15.19
C ILE A 22 57.58 -13.51 14.42
N ALA A 23 56.97 -13.08 13.30
CA ALA A 23 56.36 -13.91 12.23
C ALA A 23 55.01 -14.60 12.56
N ARG A 24 54.09 -14.86 11.59
CA ARG A 24 54.16 -14.74 10.11
C ARG A 24 52.74 -14.68 9.47
N ARG A 25 52.66 -14.15 8.23
CA ARG A 25 51.64 -14.40 7.17
C ARG A 25 50.23 -13.76 7.23
N SER A 26 50.17 -12.53 6.71
CA SER A 26 49.43 -12.14 5.48
C SER A 26 48.00 -12.66 5.16
N ALA A 27 47.02 -11.76 5.22
CA ALA A 27 46.02 -11.42 4.19
C ALA A 27 45.49 -10.00 4.52
N LEU A 28 45.44 -9.00 3.63
CA LEU A 28 44.50 -8.80 2.51
C LEU A 28 43.02 -8.98 2.91
N ALA A 29 42.11 -8.02 2.70
CA ALA A 29 42.21 -6.76 1.95
C ALA A 29 41.39 -5.60 2.56
N ALA A 30 41.54 -4.41 1.98
CA ALA A 30 40.62 -3.27 2.15
C ALA A 30 39.27 -3.56 1.43
N ALA A 31 38.22 -2.73 1.45
CA ALA A 31 38.18 -1.26 1.59
C ALA A 31 36.76 -0.73 1.87
N TRP A 32 36.64 0.62 1.87
CA TRP A 32 35.43 1.43 1.70
C TRP A 32 34.41 1.45 2.85
N THR A 33 34.55 2.45 3.71
CA THR A 33 33.46 3.05 4.48
C THR A 33 32.46 3.74 3.55
N ALA A 34 31.17 3.43 3.71
CA ALA A 34 30.07 4.19 3.12
C ALA A 34 28.94 4.33 4.15
N PRO A 35 28.52 5.54 4.54
CA PRO A 35 27.44 5.73 5.49
C PRO A 35 26.09 5.47 4.81
N VAL A 36 25.46 4.33 5.11
CA VAL A 36 24.11 4.03 4.65
C VAL A 36 23.12 4.91 5.41
N VAL A 37 22.72 6.03 4.80
CA VAL A 37 21.58 6.82 5.25
C VAL A 37 20.31 6.02 4.95
N ALA A 38 19.92 5.16 5.90
CA ALA A 38 18.67 4.43 5.84
C ALA A 38 17.50 5.43 5.98
N ALA A 39 16.96 5.87 4.85
CA ALA A 39 15.74 6.68 4.80
C ALA A 39 14.56 5.82 5.28
N ALA A 40 14.33 5.83 6.59
CA ALA A 40 13.18 5.22 7.23
C ALA A 40 11.91 6.00 6.86
N VAL A 41 11.40 5.76 5.65
CA VAL A 41 10.08 6.21 5.22
C VAL A 41 9.07 5.57 6.17
N ALA A 42 8.51 6.37 7.07
CA ALA A 42 7.45 5.95 7.96
C ALA A 42 6.19 5.71 7.11
N ALA A 43 6.00 4.46 6.67
CA ALA A 43 4.77 4.01 6.04
C ALA A 43 3.60 4.27 7.01
N PRO A 44 2.60 5.10 6.64
CA PRO A 44 1.53 5.43 7.56
C PRO A 44 0.70 4.20 7.94
N GLY A 45 0.64 3.94 9.25
CA GLY A 45 -0.47 3.29 9.95
C GLY A 45 -1.15 2.06 9.32
N ALA A 46 -0.86 0.90 9.92
CA ALA A 46 -1.75 -0.28 9.97
C ALA A 46 -2.29 -0.84 8.64
N SER A 47 -1.73 -1.97 8.22
CA SER A 47 -2.49 -2.96 7.44
C SER A 47 -3.59 -3.55 8.32
N ALA A 48 -4.74 -2.86 8.40
CA ALA A 48 -5.96 -3.40 8.98
C ALA A 48 -6.48 -4.50 8.05
N SER A 49 -6.06 -5.75 8.29
CA SER A 49 -6.56 -6.91 7.56
C SER A 49 -8.10 -6.94 7.63
N PRO A 50 -8.81 -6.96 6.49
CA PRO A 50 -10.26 -6.85 6.51
C PRO A 50 -10.88 -8.05 7.22
N VAL A 51 -11.86 -7.78 8.08
CA VAL A 51 -12.49 -8.82 8.90
C VAL A 51 -13.30 -9.75 7.98
N PRO A 52 -12.98 -11.05 7.91
CA PRO A 52 -13.71 -11.95 7.02
C PRO A 52 -15.08 -12.31 7.64
N VAL A 53 -16.17 -12.02 6.93
CA VAL A 53 -17.54 -12.29 7.44
C VAL A 53 -18.11 -13.61 6.95
N GLY A 54 -18.52 -14.45 7.90
CA GLY A 54 -19.48 -15.51 7.63
C GLY A 54 -20.88 -14.93 7.41
N THR A 55 -21.53 -15.33 6.31
CA THR A 55 -22.97 -15.20 5.99
C THR A 55 -23.63 -13.81 5.97
N GLY A 56 -23.03 -12.76 6.55
CA GLY A 56 -23.58 -11.40 6.58
C GLY A 56 -23.27 -10.54 5.34
N THR A 57 -23.59 -9.25 5.42
CA THR A 57 -23.26 -8.26 4.39
C THR A 57 -21.74 -8.05 4.29
N PHE A 58 -21.22 -8.00 3.06
CA PHE A 58 -19.81 -7.72 2.77
C PHE A 58 -19.63 -6.72 1.62
N VAL A 59 -18.51 -5.99 1.65
CA VAL A 59 -18.15 -5.02 0.61
C VAL A 59 -17.05 -5.59 -0.28
N GLY A 60 -17.17 -5.36 -1.58
CA GLY A 60 -16.12 -5.64 -2.56
C GLY A 60 -15.81 -4.41 -3.41
N VAL A 61 -14.65 -4.41 -4.05
CA VAL A 61 -14.17 -3.30 -4.89
C VAL A 61 -13.66 -3.79 -6.23
N ALA A 62 -13.82 -3.02 -7.30
CA ALA A 62 -13.14 -3.25 -8.58
C ALA A 62 -12.63 -1.93 -9.16
N VAL A 63 -11.38 -1.94 -9.65
CA VAL A 63 -10.84 -0.87 -10.48
C VAL A 63 -10.76 -1.31 -11.93
N HIS A 64 -11.20 -0.44 -12.84
CA HIS A 64 -11.14 -0.65 -14.28
C HIS A 64 -10.45 0.54 -14.94
N ARG A 65 -9.73 0.33 -16.03
CA ARG A 65 -9.21 1.43 -16.85
C ARG A 65 -10.37 2.17 -17.51
N GLU A 66 -10.31 3.50 -17.52
CA GLU A 66 -11.30 4.38 -18.12
C GLU A 66 -10.55 5.43 -18.96
N ASP A 67 -10.80 5.49 -20.27
CA ASP A 67 -10.06 6.34 -21.22
C ASP A 67 -8.51 6.26 -21.09
N VAL A 68 -7.83 7.38 -21.37
CA VAL A 68 -6.38 7.58 -21.21
C VAL A 68 -6.14 8.33 -19.89
N ARG A 69 -5.10 7.97 -19.13
CA ARG A 69 -4.81 8.43 -17.75
C ARG A 69 -5.85 8.06 -16.69
N GLY A 70 -7.02 7.54 -17.05
CA GLY A 70 -8.13 7.33 -16.12
C GLY A 70 -8.30 5.90 -15.59
N PHE A 71 -8.92 5.81 -14.42
CA PHE A 71 -9.48 4.56 -13.89
C PHE A 71 -10.75 4.83 -13.09
N ASN A 72 -11.67 3.87 -13.11
CA ASN A 72 -12.99 3.93 -12.48
C ASN A 72 -13.05 2.96 -11.31
N THR A 73 -13.33 3.49 -10.11
CA THR A 73 -13.45 2.67 -8.89
C THR A 73 -14.92 2.35 -8.62
N LYS A 74 -15.28 1.06 -8.76
CA LYS A 74 -16.61 0.54 -8.40
C LYS A 74 -16.54 -0.09 -7.02
N VAL A 75 -17.58 0.14 -6.21
CA VAL A 75 -17.79 -0.51 -4.91
C VAL A 75 -19.12 -1.26 -4.98
N TYR A 76 -19.16 -2.43 -4.35
CA TYR A 76 -20.31 -3.33 -4.34
C TYR A 76 -20.69 -3.65 -2.89
N VAL A 77 -21.97 -3.49 -2.55
CA VAL A 77 -22.53 -4.01 -1.28
C VAL A 77 -23.20 -5.33 -1.60
N ASN A 78 -22.75 -6.41 -0.97
CA ASN A 78 -23.24 -7.77 -1.19
C ASN A 78 -23.91 -8.27 0.08
N GLY A 79 -25.12 -8.84 0.01
CA GLY A 79 -25.78 -9.40 1.19
C GLY A 79 -27.14 -10.00 0.90
N GLU A 80 -27.92 -10.25 1.93
CA GLU A 80 -29.31 -10.68 1.80
C GLU A 80 -30.22 -9.48 1.47
N ARG A 81 -31.32 -9.73 0.75
CA ARG A 81 -32.29 -8.70 0.36
C ARG A 81 -33.45 -8.66 1.36
N THR A 82 -33.62 -7.51 2.00
CA THR A 82 -34.75 -7.21 2.88
C THR A 82 -36.08 -7.26 2.12
N PRO A 83 -37.23 -7.42 2.82
CA PRO A 83 -38.56 -7.27 2.21
C PRO A 83 -38.80 -5.90 1.55
N ALA A 84 -38.09 -4.85 1.99
CA ALA A 84 -38.11 -3.52 1.38
C ALA A 84 -37.32 -3.44 0.05
N GLY A 85 -36.64 -4.52 -0.34
CA GLY A 85 -35.88 -4.61 -1.59
C GLY A 85 -34.45 -4.08 -1.52
N THR A 86 -33.89 -3.91 -0.33
CA THR A 86 -32.54 -3.36 -0.09
C THR A 86 -31.59 -4.40 0.49
N VAL A 87 -30.28 -4.20 0.34
CA VAL A 87 -29.23 -4.82 1.16
C VAL A 87 -28.87 -3.82 2.26
N VAL A 88 -28.63 -4.28 3.49
CA VAL A 88 -28.27 -3.40 4.62
C VAL A 88 -26.78 -3.52 4.92
N LEU A 89 -26.08 -2.38 4.92
CA LEU A 89 -24.70 -2.27 5.40
C LEU A 89 -24.73 -1.77 6.85
N GLU A 90 -24.41 -2.66 7.79
CA GLU A 90 -24.51 -2.41 9.24
C GLU A 90 -23.27 -1.73 9.83
N VAL A 91 -22.13 -1.80 9.14
CA VAL A 91 -20.85 -1.22 9.55
C VAL A 91 -20.30 -0.37 8.40
N GLU A 92 -19.85 0.85 8.70
CA GLU A 92 -19.24 1.73 7.72
C GLU A 92 -18.01 1.07 7.07
N ALA A 93 -17.91 1.17 5.75
CA ALA A 93 -16.83 0.56 4.99
C ALA A 93 -15.91 1.65 4.41
N GLU A 94 -14.65 1.63 4.82
CA GLU A 94 -13.61 2.46 4.21
C GLU A 94 -12.99 1.74 3.00
N ILE A 95 -12.77 2.46 1.90
CA ILE A 95 -12.04 2.01 0.73
C ILE A 95 -10.86 2.96 0.52
N VAL A 96 -9.65 2.44 0.70
CA VAL A 96 -8.39 3.17 0.45
C VAL A 96 -7.93 2.90 -0.97
N ILE A 97 -7.58 3.96 -1.68
CA ILE A 97 -7.14 3.93 -3.08
C ILE A 97 -5.72 4.50 -3.15
N THR A 98 -4.76 3.72 -3.64
CA THR A 98 -3.35 4.11 -3.79
C THR A 98 -2.91 4.02 -5.25
N THR A 99 -2.06 4.95 -5.67
CA THR A 99 -1.53 5.01 -7.03
C THR A 99 -0.01 5.10 -7.04
N GLU A 100 0.65 4.48 -8.01
CA GLU A 100 2.11 4.62 -8.18
C GLU A 100 2.51 6.01 -8.71
N HIS A 101 1.55 6.77 -9.23
CA HIS A 101 1.72 8.08 -9.87
C HIS A 101 0.67 9.09 -9.38
N ASP A 102 0.98 10.39 -9.49
CA ASP A 102 0.16 11.48 -8.95
C ASP A 102 -1.21 11.60 -9.63
N VAL A 103 -2.21 12.05 -8.87
CA VAL A 103 -3.60 12.23 -9.30
C VAL A 103 -3.91 13.70 -9.60
N ASP A 104 -4.47 13.94 -10.78
CA ASP A 104 -4.92 15.24 -11.30
C ASP A 104 -6.33 15.57 -10.77
N SER A 105 -7.22 14.57 -10.79
CA SER A 105 -8.55 14.66 -10.18
C SER A 105 -9.02 13.31 -9.62
N TRP A 106 -9.48 13.31 -8.37
CA TRP A 106 -10.12 12.14 -7.75
C TRP A 106 -11.58 12.01 -8.21
N GLY A 107 -12.03 10.77 -8.38
CA GLY A 107 -13.43 10.49 -8.71
C GLY A 107 -14.41 10.92 -7.62
N SER A 108 -15.68 11.10 -8.00
CA SER A 108 -16.73 11.56 -7.09
C SER A 108 -16.80 10.73 -5.80
N GLY A 109 -16.94 11.39 -4.65
CA GLY A 109 -16.98 10.75 -3.32
C GLY A 109 -15.63 10.30 -2.77
N ILE A 110 -14.55 10.31 -3.57
CA ILE A 110 -13.19 10.02 -3.08
C ILE A 110 -12.56 11.31 -2.54
N VAL A 111 -12.23 11.31 -1.26
CA VAL A 111 -11.52 12.41 -0.58
C VAL A 111 -10.02 12.21 -0.74
N ALA A 112 -9.31 13.24 -1.20
CA ALA A 112 -7.86 13.22 -1.28
C ALA A 112 -7.23 13.18 0.13
N VAL A 113 -6.40 12.17 0.39
CA VAL A 113 -5.54 12.07 1.60
C VAL A 113 -4.12 12.53 1.28
N GLY A 114 -3.70 12.38 0.02
CA GLY A 114 -2.44 12.90 -0.53
C GLY A 114 -2.46 12.87 -2.06
N PRO A 115 -1.34 13.21 -2.73
CA PRO A 115 -1.29 13.26 -4.20
C PRO A 115 -1.42 11.87 -4.86
N ARG A 116 -1.21 10.79 -4.10
CA ARG A 116 -1.29 9.38 -4.55
C ARG A 116 -2.19 8.50 -3.69
N THR A 117 -2.95 9.10 -2.76
CA THR A 117 -3.82 8.38 -1.83
C THR A 117 -5.17 9.07 -1.73
N GLY A 118 -6.22 8.34 -2.04
CA GLY A 118 -7.61 8.75 -1.90
C GLY A 118 -8.35 7.82 -0.96
N ARG A 119 -9.37 8.33 -0.29
CA ARG A 119 -10.26 7.55 0.58
C ARG A 119 -11.71 7.76 0.17
N LEU A 120 -12.43 6.68 -0.03
CA LEU A 120 -13.88 6.65 -0.15
C LEU A 120 -14.46 6.02 1.12
N VAL A 121 -15.50 6.62 1.69
CA VAL A 121 -16.26 6.06 2.81
C VAL A 121 -17.65 5.70 2.31
N LEU A 122 -18.08 4.47 2.59
CA LEU A 122 -19.42 3.98 2.30
C LEU A 122 -20.18 3.84 3.63
N PRO A 123 -21.12 4.75 3.93
CA PRO A 123 -21.76 4.84 5.24
C PRO A 123 -22.69 3.66 5.54
N VAL A 124 -23.04 3.48 6.82
CA VAL A 124 -24.11 2.56 7.22
C VAL A 124 -25.45 2.95 6.59
N GLY A 125 -26.23 1.97 6.14
CA GLY A 125 -27.52 2.26 5.52
C GLY A 125 -28.15 1.14 4.69
N SER A 126 -29.28 1.47 4.08
CA SER A 126 -30.02 0.60 3.14
C SER A 126 -29.68 0.95 1.70
N TYR A 127 -29.17 -0.04 0.96
CA TYR A 127 -28.69 0.08 -0.41
C TYR A 127 -29.60 -0.68 -1.38
N PRO A 128 -29.93 -0.15 -2.58
CA PRO A 128 -30.87 -0.80 -3.50
C PRO A 128 -30.33 -2.14 -4.02
N ALA A 129 -31.08 -3.23 -3.86
CA ALA A 129 -30.67 -4.53 -4.40
C ALA A 129 -30.92 -4.57 -5.91
N ASN A 130 -29.88 -4.40 -6.73
CA ASN A 130 -29.98 -4.24 -8.17
C ASN A 130 -30.09 -5.58 -8.93
N PHE A 131 -29.30 -6.57 -8.53
CA PHE A 131 -29.26 -7.92 -9.11
C PHE A 131 -28.74 -8.93 -8.08
N SER A 132 -28.73 -10.22 -8.41
CA SER A 132 -28.27 -11.28 -7.52
C SER A 132 -27.42 -12.34 -8.23
N TYR A 133 -26.52 -12.99 -7.50
CA TYR A 133 -25.78 -14.17 -7.93
C TYR A 133 -25.87 -15.31 -6.88
N PRO A 134 -25.73 -16.58 -7.29
CA PRO A 134 -25.64 -17.69 -6.34
C PRO A 134 -24.27 -17.70 -5.65
N LEU A 135 -24.24 -17.84 -4.33
CA LEU A 135 -23.03 -17.94 -3.50
C LEU A 135 -23.28 -18.97 -2.40
N ASP A 136 -22.43 -20.00 -2.26
CA ASP A 136 -22.64 -21.12 -1.33
C ASP A 136 -24.07 -21.74 -1.38
N GLY A 137 -24.76 -21.68 -2.53
CA GLY A 137 -26.14 -22.15 -2.72
C GLY A 137 -27.27 -21.18 -2.30
N ARG A 138 -26.97 -20.01 -1.71
CA ARG A 138 -27.96 -18.93 -1.45
C ARG A 138 -27.87 -17.82 -2.50
N ALA A 139 -28.94 -17.04 -2.66
CA ALA A 139 -28.95 -15.88 -3.55
C ALA A 139 -28.43 -14.64 -2.82
N VAL A 140 -27.22 -14.20 -3.16
CA VAL A 140 -26.63 -12.95 -2.65
C VAL A 140 -26.97 -11.82 -3.62
N TRP A 141 -27.45 -10.72 -3.06
CA TRP A 141 -27.86 -9.53 -3.80
C TRP A 141 -26.77 -8.47 -3.76
N VAL A 142 -26.64 -7.74 -4.87
CA VAL A 142 -25.63 -6.70 -5.07
C VAL A 142 -26.29 -5.34 -5.20
N SER A 143 -25.73 -4.36 -4.51
CA SER A 143 -25.98 -2.95 -4.78
C SER A 143 -24.80 -2.29 -5.49
N LEU A 144 -25.14 -1.46 -6.47
CA LEU A 144 -24.28 -0.48 -7.12
C LEU A 144 -24.69 0.90 -6.59
N PRO A 145 -24.12 1.40 -5.48
CA PRO A 145 -24.59 2.61 -4.81
C PRO A 145 -24.43 3.90 -5.63
N ASP A 146 -23.59 3.91 -6.67
CA ASP A 146 -23.07 5.14 -7.26
C ASP A 146 -22.88 5.11 -8.79
N ARG A 147 -22.73 6.33 -9.33
CA ARG A 147 -22.23 6.60 -10.69
C ARG A 147 -20.71 6.30 -10.77
N PRO A 148 -20.15 6.09 -11.99
CA PRO A 148 -18.72 5.81 -12.17
C PRO A 148 -17.81 6.83 -11.46
N ARG A 149 -16.89 6.34 -10.62
CA ARG A 149 -15.93 7.17 -9.87
C ARG A 149 -14.61 7.22 -10.62
N VAL A 150 -14.60 7.99 -11.70
CA VAL A 150 -13.43 8.16 -12.58
C VAL A 150 -12.39 9.07 -11.93
N THR A 151 -11.24 8.51 -11.61
CA THR A 151 -10.03 9.21 -11.15
C THR A 151 -9.07 9.36 -12.33
N LEU A 152 -8.46 10.53 -12.50
CA LEU A 152 -7.50 10.82 -13.57
C LEU A 152 -6.09 11.03 -13.00
N LEU A 153 -5.11 10.30 -13.50
CA LEU A 153 -3.70 10.49 -13.17
C LEU A 153 -3.13 11.75 -13.86
N SER A 154 -2.13 12.38 -13.25
CA SER A 154 -1.38 13.53 -13.80
C SER A 154 -0.75 13.22 -15.17
N ALA A 155 -0.70 14.20 -16.07
CA ALA A 155 -0.31 13.98 -17.47
C ALA A 155 1.18 13.65 -17.72
N SER A 156 2.04 13.82 -16.70
CA SER A 156 3.49 13.59 -16.74
C SER A 156 4.00 13.14 -15.36
N PRO A 157 5.03 12.27 -15.27
CA PRO A 157 5.67 11.55 -16.37
C PRO A 157 4.73 10.56 -17.06
N ARG A 158 5.00 10.27 -18.34
CA ARG A 158 4.31 9.23 -19.10
C ARG A 158 4.80 7.84 -18.72
N GLY A 159 3.94 6.84 -18.86
CA GLY A 159 4.29 5.46 -18.51
C GLY A 159 3.09 4.56 -18.24
N ALA A 160 3.36 3.43 -17.61
CA ALA A 160 2.38 2.49 -17.10
C ALA A 160 2.50 2.46 -15.57
N PHE A 161 1.40 2.72 -14.87
CA PHE A 161 1.38 2.89 -13.41
C PHE A 161 0.21 2.12 -12.80
N SER A 162 0.44 1.49 -11.66
CA SER A 162 -0.58 0.73 -10.94
C SER A 162 -1.47 1.67 -10.12
N ALA A 163 -2.77 1.37 -10.12
CA ALA A 163 -3.76 1.92 -9.21
C ALA A 163 -4.45 0.76 -8.49
N THR A 164 -4.47 0.80 -7.16
CA THR A 164 -5.03 -0.25 -6.29
C THR A 164 -6.12 0.35 -5.41
N ALA A 165 -7.25 -0.33 -5.29
CA ALA A 165 -8.28 -0.02 -4.30
C ALA A 165 -8.46 -1.21 -3.36
N THR A 166 -8.54 -0.96 -2.04
CA THR A 166 -8.62 -1.97 -0.99
C THR A 166 -9.71 -1.63 0.01
N VAL A 167 -10.53 -2.62 0.35
CA VAL A 167 -11.63 -2.53 1.32
C VAL A 167 -11.09 -2.77 2.73
N LEU A 168 -11.31 -1.80 3.63
CA LEU A 168 -11.05 -1.88 5.07
C LEU A 168 -12.39 -2.03 5.80
N ALA A 169 -13.06 -3.17 5.57
CA ALA A 169 -14.41 -3.45 6.02
C ALA A 169 -14.65 -4.98 6.10
N PRO A 170 -15.87 -5.43 6.43
CA PRO A 170 -16.29 -6.82 6.21
C PRO A 170 -16.16 -7.24 4.73
N VAL A 171 -15.38 -8.30 4.46
CA VAL A 171 -15.17 -8.86 3.12
C VAL A 171 -15.52 -10.35 3.09
N TYR A 172 -15.79 -10.90 1.89
CA TYR A 172 -16.09 -12.32 1.75
C TYR A 172 -14.83 -13.18 2.01
N PRO A 173 -14.86 -14.16 2.93
CA PRO A 173 -13.72 -15.01 3.26
C PRO A 173 -13.41 -16.08 2.21
N GLY A 174 -14.41 -16.48 1.42
CA GLY A 174 -14.39 -17.74 0.71
C GLY A 174 -13.67 -17.69 -0.63
N PRO A 175 -13.15 -18.83 -1.12
CA PRO A 175 -12.60 -18.95 -2.47
C PRO A 175 -13.69 -19.10 -3.56
N ASP A 176 -14.98 -18.91 -3.24
CA ASP A 176 -16.07 -19.12 -4.20
C ASP A 176 -15.89 -18.19 -5.43
N PRO A 177 -15.81 -18.75 -6.64
CA PRO A 177 -15.65 -17.98 -7.87
C PRO A 177 -16.79 -16.99 -8.13
N ALA A 178 -18.00 -17.18 -7.60
CA ALA A 178 -19.13 -16.28 -7.85
C ALA A 178 -18.94 -14.90 -7.21
N ALA A 179 -18.50 -14.84 -5.95
CA ALA A 179 -18.15 -13.58 -5.29
C ALA A 179 -16.84 -13.00 -5.88
N THR A 180 -15.81 -13.83 -6.03
CA THR A 180 -14.45 -13.38 -6.38
C THR A 180 -14.27 -12.99 -7.86
N ARG A 181 -15.19 -13.34 -8.77
CA ARG A 181 -15.13 -12.94 -10.20
C ARG A 181 -15.59 -11.52 -10.51
N GLY A 182 -15.97 -10.71 -9.52
CA GLY A 182 -16.17 -9.27 -9.78
C GLY A 182 -16.86 -8.43 -8.71
N TYR A 183 -17.53 -9.04 -7.71
CA TYR A 183 -18.39 -8.29 -6.78
C TYR A 183 -17.92 -8.33 -5.32
N GLY A 184 -17.11 -9.31 -4.93
CA GLY A 184 -16.70 -9.55 -3.54
C GLY A 184 -15.20 -9.53 -3.25
N VAL A 185 -14.35 -9.04 -4.16
CA VAL A 185 -12.90 -9.04 -3.91
C VAL A 185 -12.50 -7.93 -2.92
N PRO A 186 -11.63 -8.23 -1.95
CA PRO A 186 -11.23 -7.28 -0.90
C PRO A 186 -10.23 -6.22 -1.39
N SER A 187 -9.53 -6.49 -2.49
CA SER A 187 -8.63 -5.56 -3.14
C SER A 187 -8.63 -5.81 -4.65
N SER A 188 -8.39 -4.75 -5.42
CA SER A 188 -8.38 -4.79 -6.88
C SER A 188 -7.30 -3.82 -7.38
N THR A 189 -6.50 -4.26 -8.36
CA THR A 189 -5.41 -3.48 -8.96
C THR A 189 -5.58 -3.43 -10.48
N ILE A 190 -5.33 -2.26 -11.08
CA ILE A 190 -5.30 -2.05 -12.53
C ILE A 190 -4.03 -1.29 -12.93
N VAL A 191 -3.51 -1.57 -14.11
CA VAL A 191 -2.45 -0.74 -14.72
C VAL A 191 -3.10 0.31 -15.62
N VAL A 192 -2.80 1.58 -15.35
CA VAL A 192 -3.23 2.75 -16.11
C VAL A 192 -2.07 3.24 -16.98
N THR A 193 -2.36 3.83 -18.15
CA THR A 193 -1.34 4.39 -19.05
C THR A 193 -1.52 5.89 -19.20
N VAL A 194 -0.40 6.62 -19.16
CA VAL A 194 -0.26 8.10 -19.17
C VAL A 194 0.63 8.53 -20.33
#